data_AF-A0A9N9SJJ1-F1
#
_entry.id   AF-A0A9N9SJJ1-F1
#
_cell.length_a   1.000
_cell.length_b   1.000
_cell.length_c   1.000
_cell.angle_alpha   90.00
_cell.angle_beta   90.00
_cell.angle_gamma   90.00
#
_symmetry.space_group_name_H-M   'P 1'
#
loop_
_entity.id
_entity.type
_entity.pdbx_description
1 polymer ?
#
loop_
_entity_poly.entity_id
_entity_poly.type
_entity_poly.pdbx_seq_one_letter_code
_entity_poly.pdbx_strand_id
1 'polypeptide(L)'
;MLAYLTDIIFGALDELNLKLQGRNGTIISNDDYIQGFIAKLQLWNKKLSSEIVISFSRLFKAIKNNELDANLKADIKTHLQALEYEFRRYYRDIDSESPIWHMTINPFFVDVLQLPEEVQEEFLEMKADSSMKDDFHLLTLEKFWIKRLPVNSKLASLALRVLIPFSSTYLCETGFSALVSIKT
;
A
#
# COMPACT_ATOMS: atom_id res chain seq x y z
N MET A 1 13.49 -13.36 22.81
CA MET A 1 13.09 -11.95 22.57
C MET A 1 13.97 -11.24 21.53
N LEU A 2 15.31 -11.17 21.71
CA LEU A 2 16.21 -10.49 20.75
C LEU A 2 16.12 -11.04 19.32
N ALA A 3 16.09 -12.37 19.16
CA ALA A 3 15.97 -13.03 17.85
C ALA A 3 14.63 -12.73 17.13
N TYR A 4 13.54 -12.64 17.89
CA TYR A 4 12.21 -12.26 17.38
C TYR A 4 12.17 -10.79 16.92
N LEU A 5 12.67 -9.88 17.75
CA LEU A 5 12.78 -8.47 17.38
C LEU A 5 13.68 -8.29 16.16
N THR A 6 14.70 -9.13 16.02
CA THR A 6 15.55 -9.14 14.84
C THR A 6 14.81 -9.57 13.57
N ASP A 7 13.99 -10.62 13.64
CA ASP A 7 13.18 -11.08 12.51
C ASP A 7 12.13 -10.03 12.09
N ILE A 8 11.45 -9.38 13.04
CA ILE A 8 10.41 -8.39 12.74
C ILE A 8 10.98 -7.03 12.37
N ILE A 9 11.81 -6.42 13.23
CA ILE A 9 12.24 -5.03 13.07
C ILE A 9 13.29 -4.91 11.97
N PHE A 10 14.32 -5.77 11.99
CA PHE A 10 15.42 -5.67 11.01
C PHE A 10 15.18 -6.47 9.74
N GLY A 11 14.27 -7.45 9.77
CA GLY A 11 13.90 -8.22 8.58
C GLY A 11 12.69 -7.59 7.89
N ALA A 12 11.52 -7.81 8.47
CA ALA A 12 10.26 -7.54 7.79
C ALA A 12 9.94 -6.04 7.66
N LEU A 13 10.22 -5.25 8.71
CA LEU A 13 9.94 -3.81 8.70
C LEU A 13 10.93 -3.04 7.84
N ASP A 14 12.21 -3.43 7.83
CA ASP A 14 13.22 -2.84 6.94
C ASP A 14 12.90 -3.11 5.46
N GLU A 15 12.50 -4.34 5.12
CA GLU A 15 12.04 -4.68 3.77
C GLU A 15 10.81 -3.86 3.35
N LEU A 16 9.85 -3.65 4.26
CA LEU A 16 8.69 -2.79 4.00
C LEU A 16 9.14 -1.34 3.79
N ASN A 17 10.01 -0.83 4.65
CA ASN A 17 10.50 0.54 4.57
C ASN A 17 11.23 0.80 3.24
N LEU A 18 12.07 -0.14 2.79
CA LEU A 18 12.73 -0.04 1.48
C LEU A 18 11.74 -0.01 0.32
N LYS A 19 10.63 -0.76 0.40
CA LYS A 19 9.56 -0.72 -0.62
C LYS A 19 8.82 0.61 -0.62
N LEU A 20 8.51 1.16 0.56
CA LEU A 20 7.83 2.45 0.72
C LEU A 20 8.70 3.65 0.29
N GLN A 21 10.02 3.53 0.43
CA GLN A 21 11.01 4.52 0.01
C GLN A 21 11.44 4.38 -1.46
N GLY A 22 10.88 3.41 -2.19
CA GLY A 22 11.19 3.19 -3.59
C GLY A 22 10.86 4.42 -4.44
N ARG A 23 11.79 4.80 -5.33
CA ARG A 23 11.71 6.00 -6.19
C ARG A 23 10.46 6.05 -7.11
N ASN A 24 9.76 4.93 -7.27
CA ASN A 24 8.58 4.76 -8.12
C ASN A 24 7.31 4.38 -7.33
N GLY A 25 7.32 4.45 -5.98
CA GLY A 25 6.15 4.10 -5.17
C GLY A 25 5.05 5.14 -5.30
N THR A 26 3.91 4.79 -5.89
CA THR A 26 2.68 5.59 -5.84
C THR A 26 1.94 5.33 -4.53
N ILE A 27 1.00 6.21 -4.15
CA ILE A 27 0.17 5.99 -2.95
C ILE A 27 -0.60 4.67 -3.04
N ILE A 28 -0.97 4.25 -4.25
CA ILE A 28 -1.61 2.95 -4.53
C ILE A 28 -0.68 1.80 -4.18
N SER A 29 0.55 1.80 -4.73
CA SER A 29 1.50 0.72 -4.42
C SER A 29 1.91 0.69 -2.95
N ASN A 30 1.97 1.86 -2.30
CA ASN A 30 2.28 1.92 -0.87
C ASN A 30 1.15 1.32 -0.04
N ASP A 31 -0.11 1.63 -0.35
CA ASP A 31 -1.26 0.97 0.27
C ASP A 31 -1.20 -0.55 0.07
N ASP A 32 -0.98 -1.04 -1.15
CA ASP A 32 -0.84 -2.48 -1.43
C ASP A 32 0.24 -3.14 -0.55
N TYR A 33 1.41 -2.49 -0.41
CA TYR A 33 2.49 -3.00 0.45
C TYR A 33 2.11 -3.02 1.94
N ILE A 34 1.38 -2.00 2.41
CA ILE A 34 0.92 -1.89 3.80
C ILE A 34 -0.16 -2.94 4.08
N GLN A 35 -1.17 -3.07 3.23
CA GLN A 35 -2.21 -4.08 3.36
C GLN A 35 -1.61 -5.50 3.33
N GLY A 36 -0.65 -5.73 2.42
CA GLY A 36 0.10 -6.98 2.38
C GLY A 36 0.90 -7.26 3.66
N PHE A 37 1.48 -6.23 4.28
CA PHE A 37 2.18 -6.36 5.55
C PHE A 37 1.22 -6.63 6.72
N ILE A 38 0.09 -5.93 6.80
CA ILE A 38 -0.98 -6.17 7.78
C ILE A 38 -1.46 -7.63 7.67
N ALA A 39 -1.70 -8.14 6.46
CA ALA A 39 -2.08 -9.53 6.23
C ALA A 39 -1.01 -10.53 6.72
N LYS A 40 0.28 -10.20 6.55
CA LYS A 40 1.39 -11.00 7.12
C LYS A 40 1.36 -11.01 8.65
N LEU A 41 1.14 -9.85 9.30
CA LEU A 41 1.02 -9.77 10.77
C LEU A 41 -0.11 -10.66 11.28
N GLN A 42 -1.27 -10.62 10.63
CA GLN A 42 -2.42 -11.47 10.96
C GLN A 42 -2.12 -12.96 10.77
N LEU A 43 -1.43 -13.31 9.67
CA LEU A 43 -1.00 -14.69 9.40
C LEU A 43 -0.03 -15.19 10.47
N TRP A 44 0.94 -14.37 10.90
CA TRP A 44 1.88 -14.73 11.96
C TRP A 44 1.16 -14.92 13.30
N ASN A 45 0.20 -14.06 13.63
CA ASN A 45 -0.61 -14.19 14.84
C ASN A 45 -1.43 -15.51 14.85
N LYS A 46 -2.02 -15.88 13.70
CA LYS A 46 -2.71 -17.17 13.54
C LYS A 46 -1.76 -18.36 13.68
N LYS A 47 -0.59 -18.32 13.03
CA LYS A 47 0.41 -19.40 13.08
C LYS A 47 0.99 -19.61 14.47
N LEU A 48 1.19 -18.53 15.24
CA LEU A 48 1.57 -18.62 16.65
C LEU A 48 0.51 -19.33 17.48
N SER A 49 -0.77 -19.06 17.21
CA SER A 49 -1.88 -19.72 17.89
C SER A 49 -1.94 -21.24 17.61
N SER A 50 -1.47 -21.68 16.44
CA SER A 50 -1.41 -23.10 16.03
C SER A 50 -0.07 -23.80 16.29
N GLU A 51 0.83 -23.22 17.10
CA GLU A 51 2.17 -23.75 17.44
C GLU A 51 3.16 -23.88 16.25
N ILE A 52 2.85 -23.25 15.11
CA ILE A 52 3.70 -23.26 13.93
C ILE A 52 4.67 -22.07 14.00
N VAL A 53 5.83 -22.28 14.65
CA VAL A 53 6.89 -21.27 14.86
C VAL A 53 7.75 -21.03 13.59
N ILE A 54 7.40 -21.65 12.46
CA ILE A 54 8.18 -21.67 11.21
C ILE A 54 8.35 -20.25 10.59
N SER A 55 7.51 -19.28 10.97
CA SER A 55 7.52 -17.94 10.35
C SER A 55 8.68 -17.03 10.81
N PHE A 56 9.41 -17.40 11.87
CA PHE A 56 10.50 -16.59 12.44
C PHE A 56 11.80 -17.40 12.45
N SER A 57 12.59 -17.27 11.37
CA SER A 57 13.75 -18.14 11.14
C SER A 57 14.84 -18.00 12.21
N ARG A 58 15.06 -16.80 12.77
CA ARG A 58 16.07 -16.56 13.81
C ARG A 58 15.52 -16.90 15.19
N LEU A 59 14.25 -16.60 15.46
CA LEU A 59 13.58 -17.06 16.69
C LEU A 59 13.59 -18.59 16.77
N PHE A 60 13.26 -19.28 15.68
CA PHE A 60 13.26 -20.74 15.60
C PHE A 60 14.65 -21.32 15.87
N LYS A 61 15.71 -20.75 15.26
CA LYS A 61 17.10 -21.18 15.53
C LYS A 61 17.57 -20.90 16.96
N ALA A 62 16.99 -19.92 17.64
CA ALA A 62 17.36 -19.55 19.01
C ALA A 62 16.66 -20.41 20.07
N ILE A 63 15.58 -21.12 19.73
CA ILE A 63 14.85 -21.98 20.66
C ILE A 63 15.49 -23.38 20.64
N LYS A 64 16.13 -23.76 21.74
CA LYS A 64 16.89 -25.02 21.86
C LYS A 64 16.03 -26.30 21.88
N ASN A 65 14.75 -26.21 22.25
CA ASN A 65 13.85 -27.35 22.48
C ASN A 65 12.52 -27.29 21.71
N ASN A 66 12.39 -26.46 20.67
CA ASN A 66 11.14 -26.18 19.94
C ASN A 66 9.93 -25.66 20.76
N GLU A 67 10.03 -25.55 22.08
CA GLU A 67 8.97 -24.98 22.91
C GLU A 67 9.21 -23.49 23.18
N LEU A 68 8.23 -22.68 22.74
CA LEU A 68 8.14 -21.26 23.10
C LEU A 68 7.45 -21.15 24.45
N ASP A 69 8.10 -20.47 25.40
CA ASP A 69 7.51 -20.12 26.68
C ASP A 69 6.14 -19.42 26.47
N ALA A 70 5.15 -19.82 27.27
CA ALA A 70 3.77 -19.34 27.13
C ALA A 70 3.67 -17.82 27.32
N ASN A 71 4.48 -17.24 28.21
CA ASN A 71 4.51 -15.79 28.42
C ASN A 71 5.14 -15.08 27.22
N LEU A 72 6.27 -15.59 26.71
CA LEU A 72 6.89 -15.04 25.50
C LEU A 72 5.96 -15.12 24.27
N LYS A 73 5.17 -16.19 24.15
CA LYS A 73 4.14 -16.34 23.10
C LYS A 73 3.04 -15.28 23.25
N ALA A 74 2.59 -15.00 24.47
CA ALA A 74 1.62 -13.95 24.75
C ALA A 74 2.17 -12.56 24.43
N ASP A 75 3.43 -12.27 24.80
CA ASP A 75 4.09 -10.99 24.51
C ASP A 75 4.24 -10.73 23.02
N ILE A 76 4.64 -11.76 22.25
CA ILE A 76 4.75 -11.68 20.79
C ILE A 76 3.37 -11.38 20.18
N LYS A 77 2.31 -12.05 20.66
CA LYS A 77 0.95 -11.84 20.16
C LYS A 77 0.47 -10.41 20.42
N THR A 78 0.67 -9.91 21.64
CA THR A 78 0.34 -8.52 22.01
C THR A 78 1.10 -7.53 21.13
N HIS A 79 2.39 -7.76 20.91
CA HIS A 79 3.21 -6.91 20.04
C HIS A 79 2.71 -6.88 18.59
N LEU A 80 2.38 -8.05 18.01
CA LEU A 80 1.85 -8.12 16.64
C LEU A 80 0.51 -7.39 16.50
N GLN A 81 -0.36 -7.50 17.50
CA GLN A 81 -1.65 -6.80 17.53
C GLN A 81 -1.48 -5.29 17.67
N ALA A 82 -0.56 -4.84 18.53
CA ALA A 82 -0.22 -3.43 18.66
C ALA A 82 0.35 -2.86 17.36
N LEU A 83 1.23 -3.62 16.69
CA LEU A 83 1.81 -3.22 15.41
C LEU A 83 0.74 -3.12 14.32
N GLU A 84 -0.16 -4.11 14.21
CA GLU A 84 -1.29 -4.06 13.29
C GLU A 84 -2.16 -2.81 13.54
N TYR A 85 -2.46 -2.52 14.80
CA TYR A 85 -3.25 -1.36 15.18
C TYR A 85 -2.59 -0.04 14.76
N GLU A 86 -1.29 0.12 15.01
CA GLU A 86 -0.57 1.34 14.65
C GLU A 86 -0.49 1.52 13.13
N PHE A 87 -0.27 0.45 12.36
CA PHE A 87 -0.32 0.53 10.89
C PHE A 87 -1.70 0.99 10.39
N ARG A 88 -2.78 0.39 10.91
CA ARG A 88 -4.16 0.78 10.55
C ARG A 88 -4.49 2.20 10.99
N ARG A 89 -3.95 2.66 12.12
CA ARG A 89 -4.16 4.00 12.65
C ARG A 89 -3.41 5.04 11.82
N TYR A 90 -2.15 4.77 11.47
CA TYR A 90 -1.30 5.69 10.74
C TYR A 90 -1.75 5.88 9.28
N TYR A 91 -2.21 4.81 8.63
CA TYR A 91 -2.68 4.83 7.24
C TYR A 91 -4.20 4.90 7.09
N ARG A 92 -4.92 5.32 8.14
CA ARG A 92 -6.39 5.40 8.16
C ARG A 92 -6.96 6.31 7.07
N ASP A 93 -6.21 7.33 6.67
CA ASP A 93 -6.68 8.38 5.76
C ASP A 93 -6.61 7.96 4.27
N ILE A 94 -6.13 6.75 3.97
CA ILE A 94 -6.19 6.19 2.61
C ILE A 94 -7.56 5.54 2.41
N ASP A 95 -8.39 6.16 1.58
CA ASP A 95 -9.73 5.65 1.21
C ASP A 95 -9.63 4.60 0.09
N SER A 96 -8.89 3.51 0.36
CA SER A 96 -8.58 2.44 -0.61
C SER A 96 -9.80 1.63 -1.05
N GLU A 97 -10.92 1.75 -0.33
CA GLU A 97 -12.19 1.06 -0.63
C GLU A 97 -13.17 1.95 -1.42
N SER A 98 -12.79 3.20 -1.69
CA SER A 98 -13.62 4.12 -2.45
C SER A 98 -13.84 3.64 -3.88
N PRO A 99 -15.05 3.76 -4.44
CA PRO A 99 -15.29 3.54 -5.86
C PRO A 99 -14.38 4.39 -6.76
N ILE A 100 -14.00 5.60 -6.30
CA ILE A 100 -13.07 6.48 -7.02
C ILE A 100 -11.65 5.89 -7.02
N TRP A 101 -11.21 5.30 -5.91
CA TRP A 101 -9.92 4.62 -5.83
C TRP A 101 -9.86 3.43 -6.78
N HIS A 102 -10.87 2.56 -6.74
CA HIS A 102 -10.97 1.42 -7.65
C HIS A 102 -11.06 1.85 -9.11
N MET A 103 -11.79 2.93 -9.40
CA MET A 103 -11.90 3.48 -10.75
C MET A 103 -10.55 3.98 -11.23
N THR A 104 -9.78 4.64 -10.36
CA THR A 104 -8.45 5.16 -10.65
C THR A 104 -7.49 4.02 -11.02
N ILE A 105 -7.52 2.91 -10.28
CA ILE A 105 -6.65 1.75 -10.50
C ILE A 105 -7.09 0.97 -11.73
N ASN A 106 -8.39 0.69 -11.84
CA ASN A 106 -8.93 -0.10 -12.93
C ASN A 106 -10.38 0.33 -13.26
N PRO A 107 -10.54 1.27 -14.20
CA PRO A 107 -11.86 1.77 -14.54
C PRO A 107 -12.79 0.71 -15.15
N PHE A 108 -12.25 -0.39 -15.69
CA PHE A 108 -13.07 -1.38 -16.39
C PHE A 108 -13.82 -2.35 -15.47
N PHE A 109 -13.46 -2.41 -14.18
CA PHE A 109 -14.10 -3.30 -13.20
C PHE A 109 -15.08 -2.60 -12.25
N VAL A 110 -15.18 -1.27 -12.30
CA VAL A 110 -16.07 -0.50 -11.42
C VAL A 110 -17.46 -0.36 -12.03
N ASP A 111 -18.51 -0.52 -11.22
CA ASP A 111 -19.89 -0.24 -11.64
C ASP A 111 -20.12 1.27 -11.71
N VAL A 112 -20.72 1.73 -12.80
CA VAL A 112 -21.06 3.15 -13.01
C VAL A 112 -21.93 3.69 -11.88
N LEU A 113 -22.83 2.86 -11.33
CA LEU A 113 -23.75 3.27 -10.27
C LEU A 113 -23.06 3.55 -8.93
N GLN A 114 -21.80 3.12 -8.75
CA GLN A 114 -21.01 3.41 -7.56
C GLN A 114 -20.29 4.76 -7.63
N LEU A 115 -20.27 5.39 -8.81
CA LEU A 115 -19.62 6.68 -9.04
C LEU A 115 -20.58 7.86 -8.84
N PRO A 116 -20.06 9.06 -8.53
CA PRO A 116 -20.87 10.28 -8.48
C PRO A 116 -21.62 10.50 -9.80
N GLU A 117 -22.89 10.93 -9.71
CA GLU A 117 -23.79 11.11 -10.86
C GLU A 117 -23.16 11.99 -11.95
N GLU A 118 -22.39 13.01 -11.54
CA GLU A 118 -21.80 14.00 -12.43
C GLU A 118 -20.69 13.46 -13.34
N VAL A 119 -20.20 12.24 -13.08
CA VAL A 119 -19.14 11.58 -13.87
C VAL A 119 -19.61 10.29 -14.55
N GLN A 120 -20.85 9.85 -14.32
CA GLN A 120 -21.35 8.58 -14.84
C GLN A 120 -21.42 8.56 -16.37
N GLU A 121 -21.89 9.64 -17.00
CA GLU A 121 -21.96 9.76 -18.45
C GLU A 121 -20.54 9.73 -19.08
N GLU A 122 -19.62 10.56 -18.58
CA GLU A 122 -18.21 10.58 -19.03
C GLU A 122 -17.55 9.19 -18.89
N PHE A 123 -17.87 8.48 -17.81
CA PHE A 123 -17.36 7.13 -17.55
C PHE A 123 -17.90 6.09 -18.53
N LEU A 124 -19.19 6.17 -18.89
CA LEU A 124 -19.81 5.27 -19.87
C LEU A 124 -19.23 5.50 -21.27
N GLU A 125 -19.06 6.75 -21.69
CA GLU A 125 -18.41 7.11 -22.94
C GLU A 125 -16.98 6.57 -23.01
N MET A 126 -16.21 6.74 -21.92
CA MET A 126 -14.86 6.22 -21.80
C MET A 126 -14.82 4.68 -21.89
N LYS A 127 -15.78 3.97 -21.27
CA LYS A 127 -15.87 2.51 -21.35
C LYS A 127 -16.25 1.99 -22.74
N ALA A 128 -17.07 2.75 -23.48
CA ALA A 128 -17.52 2.38 -24.81
C ALA A 128 -16.44 2.58 -25.89
N ASP A 129 -15.46 3.46 -25.63
CA ASP A 129 -14.31 3.68 -26.51
C ASP A 129 -13.38 2.44 -26.52
N SER A 130 -13.35 1.73 -27.66
CA SER A 130 -12.56 0.51 -27.82
C SER A 130 -11.06 0.75 -27.71
N SER A 131 -10.58 1.96 -28.06
CA SER A 131 -9.16 2.32 -27.95
C SER A 131 -8.71 2.53 -26.50
N MET A 132 -9.66 2.71 -25.59
CA MET A 132 -9.38 3.01 -24.19
C MET A 132 -8.66 1.88 -23.46
N LYS A 133 -9.03 0.63 -23.78
CA LYS A 133 -8.38 -0.54 -23.19
C LYS A 133 -6.92 -0.65 -23.64
N ASP A 134 -6.67 -0.38 -24.91
CA ASP A 134 -5.31 -0.39 -25.47
C ASP A 134 -4.45 0.69 -24.81
N ASP A 135 -4.97 1.92 -24.73
CA ASP A 135 -4.30 3.03 -24.04
C ASP A 135 -4.01 2.71 -22.57
N PHE A 136 -4.95 2.10 -21.85
CA PHE A 136 -4.78 1.71 -20.46
C PHE A 136 -3.69 0.65 -20.27
N HIS A 137 -3.52 -0.27 -21.22
CA HIS A 137 -2.47 -1.28 -21.19
C HIS A 137 -1.10 -0.75 -21.63
N LEU A 138 -1.06 0.28 -22.47
CA LEU A 138 0.18 0.85 -23.03
C LEU A 138 0.77 1.97 -22.17
N LEU A 139 -0.06 2.71 -21.42
CA LEU A 139 0.35 3.87 -20.64
C LEU A 139 0.50 3.52 -19.15
N THR A 140 1.32 4.31 -18.44
CA THR A 140 1.27 4.30 -16.97
C THR A 140 -0.04 4.94 -16.50
N LEU A 141 -0.46 4.60 -15.27
CA LEU A 141 -1.73 5.06 -14.72
C LEU A 141 -1.85 6.59 -14.74
N GLU A 142 -0.78 7.29 -14.38
CA GLU A 142 -0.73 8.76 -14.38
C GLU A 142 -0.87 9.30 -15.79
N LYS A 143 -0.14 8.71 -16.76
CA LYS A 143 -0.18 9.15 -18.16
C LYS A 143 -1.56 8.91 -18.79
N PHE A 144 -2.21 7.80 -18.45
CA PHE A 144 -3.55 7.49 -18.90
C PHE A 144 -4.55 8.56 -18.44
N TRP A 145 -4.60 8.88 -17.15
CA TRP A 145 -5.52 9.88 -16.61
C TRP A 145 -5.19 11.31 -17.08
N ILE A 146 -3.91 11.65 -17.25
CA ILE A 146 -3.49 12.93 -17.85
C ILE A 146 -3.99 13.04 -19.30
N LYS A 147 -3.87 11.97 -20.10
CA LYS A 147 -4.36 11.94 -21.50
C LYS A 147 -5.88 12.15 -21.57
N ARG A 148 -6.63 11.68 -20.57
CA ARG A 148 -8.09 11.83 -20.50
C ARG A 148 -8.57 13.19 -19.99
N LEU A 149 -7.74 13.94 -19.29
CA LEU A 149 -8.09 15.25 -18.73
C LEU A 149 -8.78 16.23 -19.71
N PRO A 150 -8.38 16.38 -20.98
CA PRO A 150 -9.07 17.27 -21.92
C PRO A 150 -10.44 16.76 -22.40
N VAL A 151 -10.72 15.46 -22.29
CA VAL A 151 -11.95 14.84 -22.84
C VAL A 151 -12.95 14.50 -21.74
N ASN A 152 -12.49 13.91 -20.64
CA ASN A 152 -13.29 13.57 -19.45
C ASN A 152 -12.76 14.33 -18.25
N SER A 153 -12.90 15.66 -18.26
CA SER A 153 -12.24 16.53 -17.29
C SER A 153 -12.66 16.21 -15.86
N LYS A 154 -13.93 15.90 -15.60
CA LYS A 154 -14.40 15.62 -14.25
C LYS A 154 -13.88 14.27 -13.79
N LEU A 155 -14.04 13.24 -14.61
CA LEU A 155 -13.60 11.87 -14.31
C LEU A 155 -12.08 11.81 -14.06
N ALA A 156 -11.30 12.38 -14.97
CA ALA A 156 -9.85 12.41 -14.87
C ALA A 156 -9.37 13.23 -13.67
N SER A 157 -10.07 14.32 -13.31
CA SER A 157 -9.72 15.10 -12.13
C SER A 157 -9.88 14.33 -10.82
N LEU A 158 -10.91 13.48 -10.71
CA LEU A 158 -11.10 12.61 -9.55
C LEU A 158 -9.98 11.57 -9.46
N ALA A 159 -9.64 10.94 -10.58
CA ALA A 159 -8.54 9.97 -10.62
C ALA A 159 -7.19 10.61 -10.27
N LEU A 160 -6.89 11.78 -10.82
CA LEU A 160 -5.64 12.48 -10.53
C LEU A 160 -5.56 12.94 -9.07
N ARG A 161 -6.67 13.31 -8.42
CA ARG A 161 -6.67 13.62 -6.98
C ARG A 161 -6.22 12.44 -6.12
N VAL A 162 -6.50 11.22 -6.55
CA VAL A 162 -6.00 10.00 -5.89
C VAL A 162 -4.50 9.81 -6.16
N LEU A 163 -4.00 10.16 -7.35
CA LEU A 163 -2.61 9.92 -7.77
C LEU A 163 -1.61 11.01 -7.35
N ILE A 164 -2.08 12.23 -7.09
CA ILE A 164 -1.24 13.40 -6.79
C ILE A 164 -0.46 13.29 -5.45
N PRO A 165 -1.04 12.78 -4.35
CA PRO A 165 -0.34 12.74 -3.07
C PRO A 165 0.95 11.94 -3.16
N PHE A 166 2.05 12.52 -2.68
CA PHE A 166 3.29 11.78 -2.51
C PHE A 166 3.11 10.72 -1.45
N SER A 167 3.49 9.50 -1.79
CA SER A 167 3.36 8.31 -0.95
C SER A 167 4.37 8.28 0.21
N SER A 168 5.41 9.11 0.13
CA SER A 168 6.42 9.33 1.17
C SER A 168 6.99 10.75 1.11
N THR A 169 7.58 11.23 2.21
CA THR A 169 8.29 12.52 2.25
C THR A 169 9.61 12.49 1.48
N TYR A 170 10.10 11.32 1.06
CA TYR A 170 11.40 11.15 0.41
C TYR A 170 11.56 12.02 -0.85
N LEU A 171 10.53 12.10 -1.69
CA LEU A 171 10.57 12.95 -2.88
C LEU A 171 10.58 14.45 -2.51
N CYS A 172 9.85 14.85 -1.46
CA CYS A 172 9.91 16.19 -0.91
C CYS A 172 11.31 16.51 -0.37
N GLU A 173 11.89 15.62 0.45
CA GLU A 173 13.21 15.76 1.05
C GLU A 173 14.33 15.78 0.01
N THR A 174 14.23 14.96 -1.03
CA THR A 174 15.17 14.95 -2.16
C THR A 174 15.10 16.27 -2.92
N GLY A 175 13.88 16.79 -3.18
CA GLY A 175 13.68 18.08 -3.81
C GLY A 175 14.26 19.23 -2.98
N PHE A 176 14.01 19.24 -1.67
CA PHE A 176 14.61 20.23 -0.76
C PHE A 176 16.14 20.12 -0.71
N SER A 177 16.70 18.92 -0.67
CA SER A 177 18.16 18.70 -0.69
C SER A 177 18.81 19.19 -1.99
N ALA A 178 18.14 19.00 -3.14
CA ALA A 178 18.58 19.55 -4.42
C ALA A 178 18.55 21.09 -4.43
N LEU A 179 17.53 21.71 -3.85
CA LEU A 179 17.45 23.18 -3.74
C LEU A 179 18.54 23.76 -2.84
N VAL A 180 18.87 23.08 -1.74
CA VAL A 180 19.97 23.49 -0.85
C VAL A 180 21.32 23.41 -1.59
N SER A 181 21.56 22.35 -2.36
CA SER A 181 22.81 22.19 -3.11
C SER A 181 22.98 23.19 -4.26
N ILE A 182 21.90 23.75 -4.83
CA ILE A 182 21.97 24.86 -5.80
C ILE A 182 22.34 26.19 -5.14
N LYS A 183 22.08 26.34 -3.83
CA LYS A 183 22.31 27.58 -3.08
C LYS A 183 23.72 27.68 -2.48
N THR A 184 24.54 26.64 -2.61
CA THR A 184 25.91 26.56 -2.09
C THR A 184 26.90 26.56 -3.24
#